data_AF-D4JCU8-F1
#
_entry.id   AF-D4JCU8-F1
#
_cell.length_a   1.000
_cell.length_b   1.000
_cell.length_c   1.000
_cell.angle_alpha   90.00
_cell.angle_beta   90.00
_cell.angle_gamma   90.00
#
_symmetry.space_group_name_H-M   'P 1'
#
loop_
_entity.id
_entity.type
_entity.pdbx_description
1 polymer ?
#
loop_
_entity_poly.entity_id
_entity_poly.type
_entity_poly.pdbx_seq_one_letter_code
_entity_poly.pdbx_strand_id
1 'polypeptide(L)'
;MVRESIKFKHFKKYCKSLNKVAKNKVVQNLINILLLVWSYLPLFALTDELDFSNASLEHKNKWKLRFSCLNIYFGEYLIQLLTFCISEKKLNLYKITKLSNFPNFDMSETKTLDLKKQFFEHMDNLSENELLIEKEALLRQLSDEDERMNLAFNKINMYTTIILGGVPILLTILSEKISLFIQNVFLKLLPQSIVFLLLIYFTGNLIIIILQFITIRGIRKSKFSELKNSDNKEETLNWQIYYDWQIKKRKVNLFISLLKIFQNWFVISLILFLIWLLIA
;
A
#
# COMPACT_ATOMS: atom_id res chain seq x y z
N MET A 1 -28.52 -26.05 -5.29
CA MET A 1 -28.83 -24.61 -5.44
C MET A 1 -29.47 -23.92 -4.22
N VAL A 2 -30.21 -24.60 -3.34
CA VAL A 2 -30.91 -23.95 -2.19
C VAL A 2 -30.06 -23.87 -0.90
N ARG A 3 -29.00 -24.68 -0.75
CA ARG A 3 -28.16 -24.71 0.48
C ARG A 3 -27.11 -23.59 0.57
N GLU A 4 -26.71 -22.96 -0.53
CA GLU A 4 -25.70 -21.88 -0.54
C GLU A 4 -26.28 -20.49 -0.25
N SER A 5 -27.55 -20.27 -0.58
CA SER A 5 -28.25 -19.00 -0.29
C SER A 5 -28.48 -18.78 1.22
N ILE A 6 -28.55 -19.87 2.00
CA ILE A 6 -28.75 -19.84 3.46
C ILE A 6 -27.44 -19.47 4.19
N LYS A 7 -26.28 -19.95 3.72
CA LYS A 7 -24.96 -19.56 4.28
C LYS A 7 -24.66 -18.08 4.01
N PHE A 8 -25.08 -17.54 2.86
CA PHE A 8 -24.82 -16.14 2.48
C PHE A 8 -25.74 -15.13 3.20
N LYS A 9 -27.00 -15.49 3.49
CA LYS A 9 -27.87 -14.70 4.38
C LYS A 9 -27.28 -14.59 5.79
N HIS A 10 -26.63 -15.65 6.28
CA HIS A 10 -25.94 -15.64 7.57
C HIS A 10 -24.71 -14.71 7.56
N PHE A 11 -23.91 -14.69 6.51
CA PHE A 11 -22.75 -13.78 6.42
C PHE A 11 -23.16 -12.30 6.35
N LYS A 12 -24.18 -11.97 5.54
CA LYS A 12 -24.71 -10.60 5.47
C LYS A 12 -25.37 -10.15 6.79
N LYS A 13 -25.99 -11.09 7.52
CA LYS A 13 -26.50 -10.88 8.88
C LYS A 13 -25.37 -10.71 9.91
N TYR A 14 -24.25 -11.41 9.73
CA TYR A 14 -23.02 -11.24 10.52
C TYR A 14 -22.36 -9.88 10.28
N CYS A 15 -22.24 -9.42 9.02
CA CYS A 15 -21.75 -8.06 8.74
C CYS A 15 -22.70 -6.99 9.32
N LYS A 16 -24.03 -7.21 9.27
CA LYS A 16 -25.02 -6.33 9.93
C LYS A 16 -24.96 -6.39 11.46
N SER A 17 -24.66 -7.54 12.07
CA SER A 17 -24.52 -7.66 13.53
C SER A 17 -23.19 -7.09 14.03
N LEU A 18 -22.09 -7.29 13.29
CA LEU A 18 -20.81 -6.61 13.51
C LEU A 18 -20.98 -5.08 13.48
N ASN A 19 -21.77 -4.56 12.53
CA ASN A 19 -22.12 -3.14 12.48
C ASN A 19 -22.98 -2.66 13.66
N LYS A 20 -23.77 -3.54 14.30
CA LYS A 20 -24.60 -3.22 15.48
C LYS A 20 -23.80 -3.29 16.80
N VAL A 21 -22.79 -4.16 16.86
CA VAL A 21 -21.84 -4.29 17.97
C VAL A 21 -20.77 -3.18 17.94
N ALA A 22 -20.48 -2.63 16.76
CA ALA A 22 -19.51 -1.55 16.53
C ALA A 22 -19.99 -0.13 16.93
N LYS A 23 -20.62 0.05 18.10
CA LYS A 23 -20.80 1.40 18.70
C LYS A 23 -19.64 1.83 19.60
N ASN A 24 -18.82 0.88 20.06
CA ASN A 24 -17.64 1.13 20.89
C ASN A 24 -16.37 1.23 20.02
N LYS A 25 -15.64 2.35 20.13
CA LYS A 25 -14.41 2.63 19.37
C LYS A 25 -13.33 1.56 19.59
N VAL A 26 -13.24 0.98 20.79
CA VAL A 26 -12.28 -0.09 21.11
C VAL A 26 -12.58 -1.37 20.31
N VAL A 27 -13.85 -1.75 20.23
CA VAL A 27 -14.26 -2.96 19.49
C VAL A 27 -14.05 -2.78 17.99
N GLN A 28 -14.30 -1.58 17.45
CA GLN A 28 -13.99 -1.26 16.05
C GLN A 28 -12.50 -1.41 15.76
N ASN A 29 -11.64 -0.90 16.63
CA ASN A 29 -10.19 -1.00 16.46
C ASN A 29 -9.71 -2.46 16.47
N LEU A 30 -10.25 -3.30 17.38
CA LEU A 30 -9.92 -4.72 17.42
C LEU A 30 -10.33 -5.45 16.14
N ILE A 31 -11.54 -5.18 15.63
CA ILE A 31 -11.99 -5.77 14.37
C ILE A 31 -11.12 -5.31 13.20
N ASN A 32 -10.71 -4.04 13.17
CA ASN A 32 -9.80 -3.53 12.15
C ASN A 32 -8.44 -4.23 12.18
N ILE A 33 -7.87 -4.46 13.36
CA ILE A 33 -6.60 -5.22 13.49
C ILE A 33 -6.77 -6.66 12.99
N LEU A 34 -7.88 -7.32 13.33
CA LEU A 34 -8.15 -8.69 12.86
C LEU A 34 -8.33 -8.75 11.34
N LEU A 35 -9.07 -7.80 10.76
CA LEU A 35 -9.25 -7.69 9.30
C LEU A 35 -7.91 -7.39 8.61
N LEU A 36 -7.09 -6.52 9.21
CA LEU A 36 -5.76 -6.22 8.73
C LEU A 36 -4.92 -7.51 8.69
N VAL A 37 -4.75 -8.21 9.82
CA VAL A 37 -3.97 -9.46 9.87
C VAL A 37 -4.50 -10.47 8.85
N TRP A 38 -5.82 -10.63 8.74
CA TRP A 38 -6.44 -11.56 7.79
C TRP A 38 -6.15 -11.19 6.33
N SER A 39 -6.13 -9.90 5.99
CA SER A 39 -5.87 -9.46 4.61
C SER A 39 -4.44 -9.77 4.12
N TYR A 40 -3.48 -9.84 5.04
CA TYR A 40 -2.07 -10.11 4.74
C TYR A 40 -1.68 -11.59 4.81
N LEU A 41 -2.60 -12.48 5.18
CA LEU A 41 -2.30 -13.91 5.19
C LEU A 41 -1.99 -14.43 3.78
N PRO A 42 -1.01 -15.35 3.63
CA PRO A 42 -0.75 -15.96 2.34
C PRO A 42 -1.85 -16.94 1.93
N LEU A 43 -2.66 -17.46 2.87
CA LEU A 43 -3.72 -18.42 2.61
C LEU A 43 -5.08 -17.89 3.05
N PHE A 44 -6.10 -18.11 2.23
CA PHE A 44 -7.51 -17.77 2.52
C PHE A 44 -7.72 -16.32 2.98
N ALA A 45 -7.08 -15.38 2.29
CA ALA A 45 -7.10 -13.97 2.65
C ALA A 45 -8.34 -13.25 2.15
N LEU A 46 -8.72 -12.21 2.90
CA LEU A 46 -9.80 -11.30 2.55
C LEU A 46 -9.22 -9.90 2.34
N THR A 47 -9.19 -9.46 1.09
CA THR A 47 -8.54 -8.21 0.67
C THR A 47 -9.57 -7.19 0.18
N ASP A 48 -9.33 -5.89 0.41
CA ASP A 48 -10.09 -4.82 -0.26
C ASP A 48 -9.34 -4.32 -1.52
N GLU A 49 -9.97 -4.41 -2.69
CA GLU A 49 -9.36 -3.94 -3.94
C GLU A 49 -9.18 -2.42 -3.99
N LEU A 50 -9.95 -1.66 -3.20
CA LEU A 50 -9.85 -0.19 -3.22
C LEU A 50 -8.65 0.35 -2.45
N ASP A 51 -8.13 -0.39 -1.47
CA ASP A 51 -7.00 0.04 -0.64
C ASP A 51 -5.85 -0.98 -0.68
N PHE A 52 -5.52 -1.45 -1.90
CA PHE A 52 -4.40 -2.33 -2.17
C PHE A 52 -4.27 -3.48 -1.14
N SER A 53 -5.39 -4.13 -0.84
CA SER A 53 -5.59 -5.24 0.10
C SER A 53 -6.03 -4.93 1.53
N ASN A 54 -5.83 -3.73 2.06
CA ASN A 54 -6.17 -3.43 3.45
C ASN A 54 -7.68 -3.50 3.70
N ALA A 55 -8.15 -4.57 4.34
CA ALA A 55 -9.53 -4.66 4.77
C ALA A 55 -9.73 -3.85 6.06
N SER A 56 -10.59 -2.84 6.04
CA SER A 56 -10.91 -2.02 7.22
C SER A 56 -12.40 -1.69 7.33
N LEU A 57 -12.89 -1.51 8.55
CA LEU A 57 -14.27 -1.07 8.78
C LEU A 57 -14.50 0.41 8.47
N GLU A 58 -13.46 1.18 8.16
CA GLU A 58 -13.54 2.63 7.97
C GLU A 58 -14.26 3.00 6.67
N HIS A 59 -14.13 2.18 5.62
CA HIS A 59 -14.74 2.40 4.31
C HIS A 59 -16.18 1.88 4.20
N LYS A 60 -17.01 2.14 5.22
CA LYS A 60 -18.34 1.54 5.48
C LYS A 60 -19.30 1.35 4.30
N ASN A 61 -19.11 2.03 3.17
CA ASN A 61 -19.99 2.00 1.99
C ASN A 61 -19.31 1.73 0.63
N LYS A 62 -18.00 1.44 0.58
CA LYS A 62 -17.29 1.29 -0.72
C LYS A 62 -16.49 -0.01 -0.88
N TRP A 63 -16.57 -0.97 0.04
CA TRP A 63 -15.69 -2.14 -0.05
C TRP A 63 -15.84 -2.90 -1.36
N LYS A 64 -14.69 -3.23 -1.95
CA LYS A 64 -14.60 -4.17 -3.05
C LYS A 64 -13.81 -5.38 -2.58
N LEU A 65 -14.45 -6.15 -1.68
CA LEU A 65 -13.82 -7.31 -1.04
C LEU A 65 -13.60 -8.45 -2.03
N ARG A 66 -12.39 -9.00 -1.99
CA ARG A 66 -11.98 -10.20 -2.73
C ARG A 66 -11.42 -11.22 -1.76
N PHE A 67 -11.97 -12.42 -1.84
CA PHE A 67 -11.43 -13.59 -1.19
C PHE A 67 -10.45 -14.30 -2.13
N SER A 68 -9.37 -14.86 -1.61
CA SER A 68 -8.38 -15.58 -2.40
C SER A 68 -7.80 -16.75 -1.61
N CYS A 69 -7.61 -17.89 -2.28
CA CYS A 69 -7.03 -19.07 -1.63
C CYS A 69 -5.54 -18.91 -1.36
N LEU A 70 -4.79 -18.32 -2.29
CA LEU A 70 -3.36 -18.03 -2.12
C LEU A 70 -3.08 -16.57 -2.50
N ASN A 71 -2.37 -15.86 -1.62
CA ASN A 71 -1.85 -14.52 -1.83
C ASN A 71 -0.33 -14.52 -1.72
N ILE A 72 0.33 -14.01 -2.75
CA ILE A 72 1.76 -13.78 -2.77
C ILE A 72 1.97 -12.29 -2.92
N TYR A 73 2.52 -11.67 -1.89
CA TYR A 73 2.98 -10.29 -1.96
C TYR A 73 4.43 -10.24 -2.42
N PHE A 74 4.75 -9.20 -3.19
CA PHE A 74 6.09 -8.87 -3.64
C PHE A 74 6.24 -7.34 -3.69
N GLY A 75 6.24 -6.73 -2.52
CA GLY A 75 6.22 -5.28 -2.35
C GLY A 75 4.97 -4.62 -2.96
N GLU A 76 5.13 -3.82 -4.03
CA GLU A 76 4.02 -3.17 -4.74
C GLU A 76 3.15 -4.11 -5.58
N TYR A 77 3.48 -5.41 -5.63
CA TYR A 77 2.71 -6.43 -6.35
C TYR A 77 1.98 -7.35 -5.38
N LEU A 78 0.73 -7.65 -5.70
CA LEU A 78 -0.09 -8.66 -5.05
C LEU A 78 -0.61 -9.64 -6.10
N ILE A 79 -0.15 -10.88 -6.03
CA ILE A 79 -0.58 -11.99 -6.87
C ILE A 79 -1.56 -12.83 -6.07
N GLN A 80 -2.78 -12.94 -6.57
CA GLN A 80 -3.86 -13.67 -5.92
C GLN A 80 -4.27 -14.83 -6.82
N LEU A 81 -4.28 -16.05 -6.29
CA LEU A 81 -4.72 -17.26 -7.00
C LEU A 81 -6.04 -17.77 -6.42
N LEU A 82 -6.86 -18.36 -7.29
CA LEU A 82 -8.22 -18.85 -7.00
C LEU A 82 -9.00 -17.83 -6.18
N THR A 83 -9.43 -16.78 -6.86
CA THR A 83 -9.97 -15.58 -6.23
C THR A 83 -11.44 -15.41 -6.57
N PHE A 84 -12.21 -14.87 -5.63
CA PHE A 84 -13.62 -14.56 -5.80
C PHE A 84 -13.89 -13.12 -5.38
N CYS A 85 -14.33 -12.30 -6.34
CA CYS A 85 -14.75 -10.92 -6.07
C CYS A 85 -16.20 -10.92 -5.58
N ILE A 86 -16.43 -10.47 -4.35
CA ILE A 86 -17.75 -10.55 -3.70
C ILE A 86 -18.75 -9.59 -4.35
N SER A 87 -18.30 -8.40 -4.76
CA SER A 87 -19.15 -7.39 -5.39
C SER A 87 -19.58 -7.77 -6.81
N GLU A 88 -18.63 -8.29 -7.60
CA GLU A 88 -18.87 -8.70 -8.99
C GLU A 88 -19.41 -10.13 -9.11
N LYS A 89 -19.43 -10.90 -8.00
CA LYS A 89 -19.75 -12.34 -7.96
C LYS A 89 -18.99 -13.16 -9.00
N LYS A 90 -17.73 -12.79 -9.24
CA LYS A 90 -16.90 -13.36 -10.30
C LYS A 90 -15.74 -14.14 -9.70
N LEU A 91 -15.55 -15.36 -10.19
CA LEU A 91 -14.40 -16.19 -9.88
C LEU A 91 -13.32 -15.96 -10.94
N ASN A 92 -12.08 -15.81 -10.49
CA ASN A 92 -10.90 -15.66 -11.35
C ASN A 92 -9.83 -16.65 -10.90
N LEU A 93 -9.17 -17.32 -11.85
CA LEU A 93 -8.07 -18.24 -11.54
C LEU A 93 -6.88 -17.50 -10.94
N TYR A 94 -6.56 -16.32 -11.45
CA TYR A 94 -5.54 -15.46 -10.89
C TYR A 94 -5.88 -13.98 -11.09
N LYS A 95 -5.27 -13.11 -10.27
CA LYS A 95 -5.27 -11.66 -10.42
C LYS A 95 -3.94 -11.12 -9.95
N ILE A 96 -3.33 -10.24 -10.76
CA ILE A 96 -2.14 -9.49 -10.36
C ILE A 96 -2.57 -8.04 -10.18
N THR A 97 -2.36 -7.52 -8.98
CA THR A 97 -2.64 -6.13 -8.64
C THR A 97 -1.32 -5.44 -8.37
N LYS A 98 -1.08 -4.31 -9.03
CA LYS A 98 0.11 -3.47 -8.80
C LYS A 98 -0.33 -2.13 -8.21
N LEU A 99 0.29 -1.71 -7.12
CA LEU A 99 -0.09 -0.49 -6.40
C LEU A 99 -0.01 0.74 -7.30
N SER A 100 1.07 0.85 -8.08
CA SER A 100 1.29 1.99 -8.99
C SER A 100 0.24 2.12 -10.09
N ASN A 101 -0.55 1.08 -10.37
CA ASN A 101 -1.58 1.11 -11.41
C ASN A 101 -2.89 1.72 -10.92
N PHE A 102 -2.99 2.10 -9.64
CA PHE A 102 -4.20 2.73 -9.13
C PHE A 102 -4.38 4.11 -9.78
N PRO A 103 -5.62 4.52 -10.09
CA PRO A 103 -5.90 5.79 -10.78
C PRO A 103 -5.30 7.03 -10.08
N ASN A 104 -5.11 6.94 -8.76
CA ASN A 104 -4.55 8.02 -7.95
C ASN A 104 -3.05 8.26 -8.21
N PHE A 105 -2.34 7.28 -8.76
CA PHE A 105 -0.91 7.36 -9.05
C PHE A 105 -0.61 7.42 -10.55
N ASP A 106 -1.57 7.02 -11.39
CA ASP A 106 -1.42 7.01 -12.84
C ASP A 106 -1.22 8.43 -13.41
N MET A 107 -0.25 8.53 -14.31
CA MET A 107 0.06 9.66 -15.20
C MET A 107 0.22 9.15 -16.64
N SER A 108 -0.84 8.52 -17.14
CA SER A 108 -0.95 8.16 -18.55
C SER A 108 -0.92 9.40 -19.45
N GLU A 109 -0.57 9.20 -20.71
CA GLU A 109 -0.52 10.27 -21.71
C GLU A 109 -1.88 10.94 -21.92
N THR A 110 -2.95 10.15 -21.96
CA THR A 110 -4.34 10.63 -22.04
C THR A 110 -4.68 11.56 -20.87
N LYS A 111 -4.32 11.16 -19.65
CA LYS A 111 -4.53 11.98 -18.45
C LYS A 111 -3.66 13.23 -18.42
N THR A 112 -2.45 13.15 -18.97
CA THR A 112 -1.57 14.32 -19.12
C THR A 112 -2.17 15.35 -20.08
N LEU A 113 -2.72 14.89 -21.21
CA LEU A 113 -3.40 15.76 -22.18
C LEU A 113 -4.66 16.39 -21.58
N ASP A 114 -5.46 15.61 -20.84
CA ASP A 114 -6.65 16.10 -20.15
C ASP A 114 -6.31 17.17 -19.10
N LEU A 115 -5.28 16.93 -18.27
CA LEU A 115 -4.78 17.91 -17.31
C LEU A 115 -4.25 19.17 -17.99
N LYS A 116 -3.56 19.03 -19.13
CA LYS A 116 -3.05 20.17 -19.90
C LYS A 116 -4.18 21.03 -20.44
N LYS A 117 -5.21 20.40 -21.01
CA LYS A 117 -6.39 21.08 -21.51
C LYS A 117 -7.11 21.85 -20.39
N GLN A 118 -7.42 21.17 -19.28
CA GLN A 118 -8.09 21.79 -18.13
C GLN A 118 -7.26 22.94 -17.54
N PHE A 119 -5.93 22.80 -17.52
CA PHE A 119 -5.03 23.84 -17.03
C PHE A 119 -5.10 25.10 -17.91
N PHE A 120 -5.00 24.96 -19.23
CA PHE A 120 -5.08 26.14 -20.11
C PHE A 120 -6.47 26.77 -20.15
N GLU A 121 -7.53 25.97 -20.14
CA GLU A 121 -8.91 26.49 -20.00
C GLU A 121 -9.09 27.30 -18.70
N HIS A 122 -8.44 26.90 -17.60
CA HIS A 122 -8.43 27.67 -16.36
C HIS A 122 -7.62 28.96 -16.48
N MET A 123 -6.41 28.86 -17.03
CA MET A 123 -5.46 29.97 -17.16
C MET A 123 -5.99 31.10 -18.06
N ASP A 124 -6.73 30.77 -19.11
CA ASP A 124 -7.34 31.76 -20.03
C ASP A 124 -8.34 32.69 -19.32
N ASN A 125 -8.86 32.28 -18.16
CA ASN A 125 -9.80 33.06 -17.37
C ASN A 125 -9.14 33.89 -16.25
N LEU A 126 -7.82 33.82 -16.10
CA LEU A 126 -7.08 34.49 -15.04
C LEU A 126 -6.48 35.82 -15.51
N SER A 127 -6.45 36.80 -14.62
CA SER A 127 -5.61 37.99 -14.81
C SER A 127 -4.13 37.67 -14.61
N GLU A 128 -3.25 38.53 -15.12
CA GLU A 128 -1.79 38.39 -14.97
C GLU A 128 -1.34 38.33 -13.50
N ASN A 129 -2.00 39.09 -12.62
CA ASN A 129 -1.72 39.04 -11.18
C ASN A 129 -2.16 37.69 -10.56
N GLU A 130 -3.32 37.16 -10.93
CA GLU A 130 -3.79 35.85 -10.46
C GLU A 130 -2.88 34.71 -10.94
N LEU A 131 -2.43 34.79 -12.20
CA LEU A 131 -1.45 33.88 -12.79
C LEU A 131 -0.16 33.80 -11.97
N LEU A 132 0.37 34.96 -11.56
CA LEU A 132 1.58 35.02 -10.71
C LEU A 132 1.33 34.40 -9.34
N ILE A 133 0.19 34.69 -8.71
CA ILE A 133 -0.19 34.13 -7.40
C ILE A 133 -0.30 32.60 -7.48
N GLU A 134 -0.99 32.07 -8.49
CA GLU A 134 -1.13 30.62 -8.66
C GLU A 134 0.19 29.93 -8.98
N LYS A 135 1.04 30.56 -9.79
CA LYS A 135 2.40 30.06 -10.05
C LYS A 135 3.22 29.96 -8.78
N GLU A 136 3.21 30.99 -7.92
CA GLU A 136 3.91 30.97 -6.64
C GLU A 136 3.35 29.89 -5.71
N ALA A 137 2.02 29.73 -5.68
CA ALA A 137 1.38 28.66 -4.93
C ALA A 137 1.79 27.26 -5.41
N LEU A 138 1.89 27.04 -6.73
CA LEU A 138 2.36 25.78 -7.31
C LEU A 138 3.84 25.50 -6.96
N LEU A 139 4.70 26.51 -7.01
CA LEU A 139 6.10 26.37 -6.59
C LEU A 139 6.21 25.99 -5.12
N ARG A 140 5.42 26.62 -4.24
CA ARG A 140 5.33 26.24 -2.83
C ARG A 140 4.87 24.80 -2.67
N GLN A 141 3.80 24.39 -3.34
CA GLN A 141 3.32 23.01 -3.29
C GLN A 141 4.37 22.02 -3.82
N LEU A 142 5.13 22.38 -4.84
CA LEU A 142 6.22 21.53 -5.34
C LEU A 142 7.31 21.34 -4.28
N SER A 143 7.64 22.38 -3.52
CA SER A 143 8.55 22.31 -2.37
C SER A 143 7.98 21.45 -1.25
N ASP A 144 6.71 21.64 -0.90
CA ASP A 144 6.03 20.84 0.13
C ASP A 144 6.02 19.35 -0.24
N GLU A 145 5.86 19.00 -1.52
CA GLU A 145 5.96 17.61 -1.98
C GLU A 145 7.40 17.04 -1.87
N ASP A 146 8.46 17.85 -1.97
CA ASP A 146 9.83 17.39 -1.65
C ASP A 146 9.97 17.06 -0.18
N GLU A 147 9.46 17.92 0.70
CA GLU A 147 9.50 17.68 2.14
C GLU A 147 8.73 16.41 2.52
N ARG A 148 7.53 16.24 1.96
CA ARG A 148 6.72 15.02 2.15
C ARG A 148 7.45 13.77 1.65
N MET A 149 8.16 13.86 0.53
CA MET A 149 9.00 12.77 0.02
C MET A 149 10.13 12.45 0.99
N ASN A 150 10.85 13.46 1.46
CA ASN A 150 11.96 13.32 2.39
C ASN A 150 11.51 12.71 3.72
N LEU A 151 10.35 13.11 4.23
CA LEU A 151 9.76 12.50 5.41
C LEU A 151 9.45 11.01 5.20
N ALA A 152 8.96 10.62 4.03
CA ALA A 152 8.72 9.22 3.71
C ALA A 152 10.05 8.42 3.65
N PHE A 153 11.08 8.97 3.00
CA PHE A 153 12.42 8.36 2.95
C PHE A 153 13.06 8.24 4.33
N ASN A 154 12.97 9.28 5.16
CA ASN A 154 13.48 9.26 6.53
C ASN A 154 12.80 8.18 7.37
N LYS A 155 11.48 8.00 7.23
CA LYS A 155 10.74 6.95 7.93
C LYS A 155 11.16 5.54 7.50
N ILE A 156 11.25 5.26 6.19
CA ILE A 156 11.69 3.94 5.73
C ILE A 156 13.14 3.66 6.11
N ASN A 157 14.01 4.67 6.10
CA ASN A 157 15.39 4.54 6.56
C ASN A 157 15.44 4.23 8.06
N MET A 158 14.63 4.90 8.87
CA MET A 158 14.53 4.62 10.31
C MET A 158 14.11 3.17 10.57
N TYR A 159 13.07 2.68 9.89
CA TYR A 159 12.68 1.27 9.99
C TYR A 159 13.78 0.32 9.52
N THR A 160 14.46 0.64 8.43
CA THR A 160 15.58 -0.15 7.91
C THR A 160 16.71 -0.26 8.93
N THR A 161 17.08 0.86 9.59
CA THR A 161 18.07 0.86 10.67
C THR A 161 17.61 0.01 11.86
N ILE A 162 16.33 0.09 12.26
CA ILE A 162 15.77 -0.75 13.33
C ILE A 162 15.89 -2.23 12.98
N ILE A 163 15.56 -2.61 11.74
CA ILE A 163 15.65 -4.01 11.29
C ILE A 163 17.12 -4.45 11.24
N LEU A 164 18.00 -3.68 10.60
CA LEU A 164 19.41 -4.03 10.45
C LEU A 164 20.18 -4.06 11.77
N GLY A 165 19.82 -3.21 12.75
CA GLY A 165 20.42 -3.23 14.08
C GLY A 165 19.77 -4.22 15.03
N GLY A 166 18.43 -4.27 15.05
CA GLY A 166 17.66 -5.07 16.01
C GLY A 166 17.67 -6.57 15.69
N VAL A 167 17.55 -6.96 14.42
CA VAL A 167 17.50 -8.38 14.04
C VAL A 167 18.77 -9.13 14.42
N PRO A 168 20.00 -8.64 14.13
CA PRO A 168 21.22 -9.33 14.55
C PRO A 168 21.34 -9.49 16.07
N ILE A 169 20.97 -8.47 16.85
CA ILE A 169 20.96 -8.55 18.32
C ILE A 169 20.01 -9.64 18.80
N LEU A 170 18.79 -9.67 18.26
CA LEU A 170 17.81 -10.70 18.58
C LEU A 170 18.29 -12.10 18.19
N LEU A 171 18.92 -12.26 17.03
CA LEU A 171 19.49 -13.53 16.58
C LEU A 171 20.60 -14.04 17.51
N THR A 172 21.47 -13.15 18.01
CA THR A 172 22.51 -13.50 18.97
C THR A 172 21.92 -13.98 20.29
N ILE A 173 20.98 -13.22 20.85
CA ILE A 173 20.32 -13.55 22.13
C ILE A 173 19.54 -14.86 22.03
N LEU A 174 18.89 -15.11 20.90
CA LEU A 174 18.02 -16.28 20.70
C LEU A 174 18.71 -17.45 20.00
N SER A 175 20.03 -17.38 19.79
CA SER A 175 20.79 -18.31 18.95
C SER A 175 20.61 -19.78 19.33
N GLU A 176 20.70 -20.10 20.63
CA GLU A 176 20.48 -21.46 21.14
C GLU A 176 19.05 -21.95 20.89
N LYS A 177 18.05 -21.12 21.21
CA LYS A 177 16.63 -21.43 21.03
C LYS A 177 16.28 -21.64 19.56
N ILE A 178 16.82 -20.81 18.67
CA ILE A 178 16.68 -20.92 17.22
C ILE A 178 17.35 -22.21 16.72
N SER A 179 18.56 -22.52 17.19
CA SER A 179 19.29 -23.74 16.80
C SER A 179 18.52 -25.01 17.19
N LEU A 180 18.05 -25.08 18.44
CA LEU A 180 17.21 -26.19 18.93
C LEU A 180 15.91 -26.31 18.14
N PHE A 181 15.28 -25.19 17.79
CA PHE A 181 14.09 -25.20 16.95
C PHE A 181 14.38 -25.75 15.55
N ILE A 182 15.42 -25.24 14.86
CA ILE A 182 15.79 -25.69 13.50
C ILE A 182 16.07 -27.19 13.46
N GLN A 183 16.76 -27.73 14.48
CA GLN A 183 17.03 -29.17 14.58
C GLN A 183 15.74 -30.01 14.72
N ASN A 184 14.68 -29.44 15.32
CA ASN A 184 13.41 -30.12 15.59
C ASN A 184 12.27 -29.75 14.63
N VAL A 185 12.48 -28.80 13.71
CA VAL A 185 11.47 -28.22 12.80
C VAL A 185 10.72 -29.29 12.00
N PHE A 186 11.40 -30.36 11.59
CA PHE A 186 10.83 -31.42 10.76
C PHE A 186 10.17 -32.55 11.57
N LEU A 187 10.39 -32.63 12.89
CA LEU A 187 10.11 -33.85 13.65
C LEU A 187 8.92 -33.77 14.63
N LYS A 188 8.52 -32.59 15.18
CA LYS A 188 7.53 -32.60 16.29
C LYS A 188 6.54 -31.43 16.47
N LEU A 189 6.71 -30.23 15.90
CA LEU A 189 5.81 -29.08 16.19
C LEU A 189 5.22 -28.41 14.93
N LEU A 190 4.14 -29.01 14.41
CA LEU A 190 3.37 -28.49 13.27
C LEU A 190 2.96 -26.99 13.40
N PRO A 191 2.42 -26.51 14.54
CA PRO A 191 2.01 -25.10 14.64
C PRO A 191 3.20 -24.12 14.75
N GLN A 192 4.26 -24.48 15.48
CA GLN A 192 5.43 -23.61 15.64
C GLN A 192 6.18 -23.43 14.31
N SER A 193 6.31 -24.51 13.52
CA SER A 193 6.90 -24.49 12.18
C SER A 193 6.10 -23.60 11.21
N ILE A 194 4.75 -23.62 11.29
CA ILE A 194 3.90 -22.73 10.48
C ILE A 194 4.15 -21.26 10.82
N VAL A 195 4.16 -20.90 12.11
CA VAL A 195 4.39 -19.51 12.54
C VAL A 195 5.79 -19.04 12.11
N PHE A 196 6.80 -19.90 12.21
CA PHE A 196 8.16 -19.56 11.78
C PHE A 196 8.27 -19.36 10.26
N LEU A 197 7.62 -20.21 9.44
CA LEU A 197 7.57 -20.01 7.99
C LEU A 197 6.84 -18.72 7.61
N LEU A 198 5.77 -18.38 8.32
CA LEU A 198 5.11 -17.07 8.16
C LEU A 198 6.06 -15.93 8.50
N LEU A 199 6.83 -16.03 9.58
CA LEU A 199 7.83 -15.00 9.94
C LEU A 199 8.86 -14.77 8.82
N ILE A 200 9.38 -15.83 8.22
CA ILE A 200 10.29 -15.73 7.07
C ILE A 200 9.60 -15.03 5.90
N TYR A 201 8.38 -15.43 5.56
CA TYR A 201 7.61 -14.84 4.47
C TYR A 201 7.33 -13.33 4.69
N PHE A 202 6.93 -12.95 5.90
CA PHE A 202 6.65 -11.56 6.26
C PHE A 202 7.93 -10.70 6.27
N THR A 203 9.03 -11.24 6.81
CA THR A 203 10.33 -10.54 6.83
C THR A 203 10.91 -10.40 5.42
N GLY A 204 10.81 -11.42 4.58
CA GLY A 204 11.20 -11.36 3.17
C GLY A 204 10.45 -10.26 2.41
N ASN A 205 9.14 -10.11 2.66
CA ASN A 205 8.35 -9.02 2.09
C ASN A 205 8.81 -7.63 2.52
N LEU A 206 9.19 -7.44 3.79
CA LEU A 206 9.77 -6.17 4.27
C LEU A 206 11.05 -5.81 3.50
N ILE A 207 11.94 -6.79 3.29
CA ILE A 207 13.18 -6.61 2.52
C ILE A 207 12.87 -6.21 1.07
N ILE A 208 11.92 -6.90 0.42
CA ILE A 208 11.50 -6.58 -0.94
C ILE A 208 10.99 -5.14 -1.05
N ILE A 209 10.20 -4.67 -0.08
CA ILE A 209 9.70 -3.29 -0.05
C ILE A 209 10.86 -2.30 0.10
N ILE A 210 11.81 -2.56 1.01
CA ILE A 210 13.01 -1.71 1.17
C ILE A 210 13.78 -1.63 -0.14
N LEU A 211 14.01 -2.76 -0.82
CA LEU A 211 14.66 -2.81 -2.12
C LEU A 211 13.91 -1.96 -3.16
N GLN A 212 12.57 -2.01 -3.18
CA GLN A 212 11.76 -1.18 -4.08
C GLN A 212 11.85 0.32 -3.78
N PHE A 213 12.02 0.71 -2.50
CA PHE A 213 12.23 2.10 -2.10
C PHE A 213 13.59 2.65 -2.51
N ILE A 214 14.66 1.87 -2.34
CA ILE A 214 16.04 2.30 -2.69
C ILE A 214 16.30 2.24 -4.20
N THR A 215 15.54 1.43 -4.94
CA THR A 215 15.70 1.33 -6.39
C THR A 215 15.43 2.68 -7.04
N ILE A 216 16.41 3.20 -7.78
CA ILE A 216 16.30 4.47 -8.50
C ILE A 216 15.25 4.30 -9.60
N ARG A 217 14.04 4.82 -9.36
CA ARG A 217 13.00 4.93 -10.37
C ARG A 217 13.04 6.34 -10.97
N GLY A 218 13.33 6.43 -12.27
CA GLY A 218 13.31 7.69 -13.01
C GLY A 218 11.98 8.44 -12.83
N ILE A 219 12.06 9.76 -12.70
CA ILE A 219 10.89 10.65 -12.69
C ILE A 219 10.85 11.30 -14.06
N ARG A 220 9.75 11.12 -14.79
CA ARG A 220 9.49 11.95 -15.98
C ARG A 220 9.35 13.38 -15.49
N LYS A 221 10.17 14.29 -16.01
CA LYS A 221 10.09 15.71 -15.73
C LYS A 221 9.86 16.47 -17.02
N SER A 222 9.38 17.71 -16.88
CA SER A 222 9.44 18.70 -17.94
C SER A 222 10.86 18.83 -18.49
N LYS A 223 10.98 19.16 -19.77
CA LYS A 223 12.29 19.35 -20.42
C LYS A 223 12.52 20.83 -20.69
N PHE A 224 13.70 21.32 -20.32
CA PHE A 224 14.11 22.68 -20.67
C PHE A 224 14.12 22.93 -22.18
N SER A 225 14.38 21.90 -22.99
CA SER A 225 14.30 22.01 -24.46
C SER A 225 12.92 22.40 -24.96
N GLU A 226 11.85 21.94 -24.30
CA GLU A 226 10.46 22.30 -24.67
C GLU A 226 10.20 23.78 -24.41
N LEU A 227 10.68 24.31 -23.27
CA LEU A 227 10.60 25.73 -22.93
C LEU A 227 11.48 26.60 -23.84
N LYS A 228 12.68 26.11 -24.17
CA LYS A 228 13.61 26.82 -25.06
C LYS A 228 13.02 27.03 -26.45
N ASN A 229 12.26 26.04 -26.95
CA ASN A 229 11.72 26.02 -28.29
C ASN A 229 10.25 26.48 -28.37
N SER A 230 9.64 26.93 -27.27
CA SER A 230 8.24 27.39 -27.26
C SER A 230 8.10 28.83 -27.72
N ASP A 231 7.06 29.11 -28.51
CA ASP A 231 6.69 30.47 -28.89
C ASP A 231 6.18 31.27 -27.69
N ASN A 232 5.37 30.65 -26.82
CA ASN A 232 4.91 31.23 -25.56
C ASN A 232 5.65 30.62 -24.36
N LYS A 233 6.72 31.30 -23.92
CA LYS A 233 7.58 30.84 -22.82
C LYS A 233 6.89 30.86 -21.47
N GLU A 234 6.05 31.86 -21.21
CA GLU A 234 5.38 32.00 -19.92
C GLU A 234 4.36 30.90 -19.71
N GLU A 235 3.49 30.70 -20.70
CA GLU A 235 2.49 29.63 -20.69
C GLU A 235 3.16 28.26 -20.59
N THR A 236 4.22 28.03 -21.36
CA THR A 236 4.97 26.76 -21.31
C THR A 236 5.60 26.55 -19.94
N LEU A 237 6.22 27.57 -19.34
CA LEU A 237 6.79 27.47 -18.00
C LEU A 237 5.73 27.15 -16.95
N ASN A 238 4.58 27.82 -16.99
CA ASN A 238 3.49 27.61 -16.04
C ASN A 238 2.93 26.19 -16.15
N TRP A 239 2.74 25.68 -17.38
CA TRP A 239 2.40 24.29 -17.61
C TRP A 239 3.46 23.32 -17.07
N GLN A 240 4.74 23.59 -17.32
CA GLN A 240 5.82 22.72 -16.86
C GLN A 240 5.88 22.61 -15.33
N ILE A 241 5.71 23.73 -14.61
CA ILE A 241 5.65 23.75 -13.14
C ILE A 241 4.44 22.93 -12.65
N TYR A 242 3.26 23.17 -13.22
CA TYR A 242 2.05 22.42 -12.86
C TYR A 242 2.19 20.92 -13.13
N TYR A 243 2.73 20.56 -14.29
CA TYR A 243 2.98 19.17 -14.69
C TYR A 243 3.96 18.47 -13.75
N ASP A 244 5.07 19.11 -13.42
CA ASP A 244 6.06 18.56 -12.49
C ASP A 244 5.47 18.38 -11.08
N TRP A 245 4.65 19.32 -10.61
CA TRP A 245 3.91 19.17 -9.36
C TRP A 245 2.95 17.97 -9.39
N GLN A 246 2.17 17.83 -10.46
CA GLN A 246 1.22 16.72 -10.63
C GLN A 246 1.91 15.35 -10.62
N ILE A 247 3.05 15.20 -11.30
CA ILE A 247 3.84 13.96 -11.28
C ILE A 247 4.37 13.68 -9.89
N LYS A 248 4.98 14.70 -9.27
CA LYS A 248 5.64 14.56 -7.98
C LYS A 248 4.66 14.19 -6.89
N LYS A 249 3.54 14.91 -6.79
CA LYS A 249 2.44 14.61 -5.86
C LYS A 249 1.97 13.16 -5.95
N ARG A 250 1.77 12.65 -7.17
CA ARG A 250 1.36 11.25 -7.38
C ARG A 250 2.45 10.26 -6.96
N LYS A 251 3.70 10.55 -7.27
CA LYS A 251 4.84 9.71 -6.85
C LYS A 251 5.00 9.70 -5.32
N VAL A 252 4.89 10.86 -4.67
CA VAL A 252 4.90 10.98 -3.20
C VAL A 252 3.77 10.16 -2.59
N ASN A 253 2.55 10.29 -3.12
CA ASN A 253 1.41 9.52 -2.63
C ASN A 253 1.59 8.00 -2.82
N LEU A 254 2.23 7.57 -3.91
CA LEU A 254 2.58 6.16 -4.12
C LEU A 254 3.56 5.66 -3.04
N PHE A 255 4.65 6.40 -2.79
CA PHE A 255 5.61 6.04 -1.75
C PHE A 255 5.01 6.06 -0.35
N ILE A 256 4.18 7.04 -0.02
CA ILE A 256 3.46 7.07 1.26
C ILE A 256 2.54 5.85 1.39
N SER A 257 1.86 5.45 0.32
CA SER A 257 1.01 4.25 0.32
C SER A 257 1.83 2.98 0.52
N LEU A 258 2.99 2.88 -0.15
CA LEU A 258 3.94 1.78 0.04
C LEU A 258 4.53 1.76 1.46
N LEU A 259 4.79 2.92 2.07
CA LEU A 259 5.24 3.04 3.46
C LEU A 259 4.16 2.55 4.44
N LYS A 260 2.88 2.86 4.19
CA LYS A 260 1.78 2.32 5.01
C LYS A 260 1.71 0.80 4.94
N ILE A 261 1.85 0.23 3.73
CA ILE A 261 1.91 -1.22 3.55
C ILE A 261 3.11 -1.81 4.30
N PHE A 262 4.28 -1.18 4.21
CA PHE A 262 5.46 -1.57 4.97
C PHE A 262 5.19 -1.56 6.49
N GLN A 263 4.55 -0.51 7.01
CA GLN A 263 4.18 -0.42 8.43
C GLN A 263 3.27 -1.57 8.86
N ASN A 264 2.28 -1.94 8.04
CA ASN A 264 1.40 -3.07 8.31
C ASN A 264 2.19 -4.38 8.35
N TRP A 265 3.06 -4.64 7.37
CA TRP A 265 3.96 -5.81 7.38
C TRP A 265 4.83 -5.82 8.65
N PHE A 266 5.40 -4.68 9.03
CA PHE A 266 6.27 -4.57 10.20
C PHE A 266 5.52 -4.89 11.50
N VAL A 267 4.32 -4.34 11.69
CA VAL A 267 3.48 -4.63 12.86
C VAL A 267 3.09 -6.10 12.91
N ILE A 268 2.68 -6.69 11.78
CA ILE A 268 2.29 -8.11 11.75
C ILE A 268 3.50 -9.01 12.01
N SER A 269 4.69 -8.69 11.47
CA SER A 269 5.93 -9.40 11.78
C SER A 269 6.24 -9.39 13.27
N LEU A 270 6.08 -8.24 13.95
CA LEU A 270 6.27 -8.15 15.40
C LEU A 270 5.28 -9.03 16.17
N ILE A 271 4.00 -9.03 15.77
CA ILE A 271 2.97 -9.87 16.39
C ILE A 271 3.32 -11.36 16.21
N LEU A 272 3.67 -11.78 14.99
CA LEU A 272 4.07 -13.15 14.70
C LEU A 272 5.32 -13.56 15.49
N PHE A 273 6.26 -12.64 15.70
CA PHE A 273 7.49 -12.89 16.44
C PHE A 273 7.21 -13.13 17.92
N LEU A 274 6.33 -12.31 18.53
CA LEU A 274 5.88 -12.51 19.91
C LEU A 274 5.13 -13.84 20.07
N ILE A 275 4.24 -14.18 19.13
CA ILE A 275 3.53 -15.46 19.13
C ILE A 275 4.51 -16.63 19.05
N TRP A 276 5.50 -16.55 18.17
CA TRP A 276 6.53 -17.58 18.05
C TRP A 276 7.32 -17.72 19.36
N LEU A 277 7.70 -16.61 20.00
CA LEU A 277 8.41 -16.66 21.28
C LEU A 277 7.62 -17.30 22.43
N LEU A 278 6.30 -17.14 22.45
CA LEU A 278 5.42 -17.73 23.46
C LEU A 278 5.19 -19.23 23.27
N ILE A 279 5.24 -19.70 22.02
CA ILE A 279 5.01 -21.11 21.67
C ILE A 279 6.33 -21.91 21.66
N ALA A 280 7.44 -21.24 21.35
CA ALA A 280 8.78 -21.80 21.29
C ALA A 280 9.43 -21.95 22.68
#